data_AF-A0A508TDV9-F1
#
_entry.id   AF-A0A508TDV9-F1
#
_cell.length_a   1.000
_cell.length_b   1.000
_cell.length_c   1.000
_cell.angle_alpha   90.00
_cell.angle_beta   90.00
_cell.angle_gamma   90.00
#
_symmetry.space_group_name_H-M   'P 1'
#
loop_
_entity.id
_entity.type
_entity.pdbx_description
1 polymer ?
#
loop_
_entity_poly.entity_id
_entity_poly.type
_entity_poly.pdbx_seq_one_letter_code
_entity_poly.pdbx_strand_id
1 'polypeptide(L)' 'MLRQSGLDDADRIGRIIANADLVVTARQAGKLVGVSRADRFLLLLLLSDLAVDRAYQGHGIGKRLIEETRRHAG' A
#
# COMPACT_ATOMS: atom_id res chain seq x y z
N MET A 1 -20.29 8.37 -19.03
CA MET A 1 -20.30 7.03 -18.40
C MET A 1 -19.04 6.92 -17.56
N LEU A 2 -19.13 7.18 -16.25
CA LEU A 2 -17.98 7.03 -15.35
C LEU A 2 -17.66 5.54 -15.24
N ARG A 3 -16.44 5.15 -15.60
CA ARG A 3 -15.92 3.80 -15.37
C ARG A 3 -15.99 3.56 -13.86
N GLN A 4 -16.78 2.59 -13.40
CA GLN A 4 -16.62 2.07 -12.04
C GLN A 4 -15.19 1.55 -11.95
N SER A 5 -14.37 2.17 -11.10
CA SER A 5 -13.07 1.62 -10.77
C SER A 5 -13.32 0.29 -10.07
N GLY A 6 -12.56 -0.76 -10.39
CA GLY A 6 -12.61 -2.02 -9.63
C GLY A 6 -12.18 -1.88 -8.16
N LEU A 7 -12.02 -0.65 -7.66
CA LEU A 7 -11.65 -0.24 -6.31
C LEU A 7 -12.87 -0.01 -5.41
N ASP A 8 -14.08 -0.05 -5.96
CA ASP A 8 -15.32 0.20 -5.21
C ASP A 8 -15.83 -1.09 -4.54
N ASP A 9 -15.20 -2.23 -4.88
CA ASP A 9 -15.49 -3.57 -4.36
C ASP A 9 -14.52 -3.90 -3.21
N ALA A 10 -14.99 -3.67 -1.98
CA ALA A 10 -14.23 -3.90 -0.76
C ALA A 10 -13.80 -5.37 -0.58
N ASP A 11 -14.65 -6.33 -0.98
CA ASP A 11 -14.34 -7.75 -0.86
C ASP A 11 -13.20 -8.14 -1.80
N ARG A 12 -13.23 -7.61 -3.02
CA ARG A 12 -12.14 -7.79 -3.98
C ARG A 12 -10.84 -7.17 -3.46
N ILE A 13 -10.88 -5.95 -2.95
CA ILE A 13 -9.69 -5.31 -2.36
C ILE A 13 -9.16 -6.12 -1.19
N GLY A 14 -10.04 -6.61 -0.31
CA GLY A 14 -9.68 -7.48 0.80
C GLY A 14 -8.92 -8.71 0.34
N ARG A 15 -9.40 -9.37 -0.73
CA ARG A 15 -8.70 -10.51 -1.35
C ARG A 15 -7.33 -10.12 -1.93
N ILE A 16 -7.20 -8.96 -2.56
CA ILE A 16 -5.92 -8.47 -3.10
C ILE A 16 -4.90 -8.25 -1.97
N ILE A 17 -5.32 -7.60 -0.88
CA ILE A 17 -4.45 -7.32 0.27
C ILE A 17 -4.04 -8.62 0.97
N ALA A 18 -4.98 -9.56 1.15
CA ALA A 18 -4.72 -10.82 1.84
C ALA A 18 -3.72 -11.74 1.11
N ASN A 19 -3.56 -11.57 -0.20
CA ASN A 19 -2.62 -12.37 -1.02
C ASN A 19 -1.30 -11.62 -1.32
N ALA A 20 -1.06 -10.48 -0.69
CA ALA A 20 0.16 -9.71 -0.91
C ALA A 20 1.37 -10.35 -0.23
N ASP A 21 2.53 -10.30 -0.87
CA ASP A 21 3.79 -10.74 -0.25
C ASP A 21 4.22 -9.82 0.89
N LEU A 22 4.01 -8.51 0.74
CA LEU A 22 4.37 -7.53 1.74
C LEU A 22 3.36 -6.38 1.79
N VAL A 23 2.89 -6.08 2.99
CA VAL A 23 2.10 -4.88 3.30
C VAL A 23 2.80 -4.12 4.42
N VAL A 24 3.12 -2.85 4.18
CA VAL A 24 3.69 -1.95 5.19
C VAL A 24 2.67 -0.85 5.48
N THR A 25 2.39 -0.61 6.75
CA THR A 25 1.43 0.42 7.18
C THR A 25 2.10 1.51 7.99
N ALA A 26 1.72 2.76 7.75
CA ALA A 26 2.01 3.88 8.63
C ALA A 26 0.80 4.13 9.54
N ARG A 27 1.03 4.20 10.85
CA ARG A 27 -0.01 4.46 11.84
C ARG A 27 0.36 5.62 12.76
N GLN A 28 -0.62 6.45 13.07
CA GLN A 28 -0.50 7.51 14.07
C GLN A 28 -1.58 7.33 15.13
N ALA A 29 -1.18 7.15 16.39
CA ALA A 29 -2.09 6.88 17.51
C ALA A 29 -3.11 5.75 17.19
N GLY A 30 -2.65 4.67 16.56
CA GLY A 30 -3.48 3.53 16.15
C GLY A 30 -4.24 3.72 14.81
N LYS A 31 -4.46 4.96 14.37
CA LYS A 31 -5.11 5.26 13.08
C LYS A 31 -4.19 4.91 11.91
N LEU A 32 -4.71 4.19 10.92
CA LEU A 32 -4.01 3.94 9.65
C LEU A 32 -3.99 5.24 8.82
N VAL A 33 -2.79 5.73 8.52
CA VAL A 33 -2.59 7.00 7.78
C VAL A 33 -1.83 6.82 6.46
N GLY A 34 -1.31 5.61 6.20
CA GLY A 34 -0.71 5.27 4.92
C GLY A 34 -0.43 3.79 4.80
N VAL A 35 -0.30 3.32 3.57
CA VAL A 35 -0.04 1.92 3.25
C VAL A 35 0.82 1.83 1.98
N SER A 36 1.74 0.88 1.96
CA SER A 36 2.32 0.35 0.74
C SER A 36 2.11 -1.15 0.67
N ARG A 37 1.89 -1.63 -0.54
CA ARG A 37 1.78 -3.06 -0.85
C ARG A 37 2.76 -3.41 -1.94
N ALA A 38 3.45 -4.53 -1.77
CA ALA A 38 4.35 -5.06 -2.78
C ALA A 38 4.10 -6.55 -3.00
N ASP A 39 4.22 -6.96 -4.26
CA ASP A 39 4.04 -8.34 -4.69
C ASP A 39 5.31 -8.80 -5.40
N ARG A 40 5.68 -10.05 -5.17
CA ARG A 40 6.79 -10.70 -5.86
C ARG A 40 6.29 -11.17 -7.22
N PHE A 41 7.00 -10.76 -8.26
CA PHE A 41 6.76 -11.22 -9.61
C PHE A 41 8.08 -11.68 -10.23
N LEU A 42 8.21 -13.00 -10.42
CA LEU A 42 9.45 -13.65 -10.82
C LEU A 42 10.60 -13.27 -9.87
N LEU A 43 11.69 -12.71 -10.41
CA LEU A 43 12.89 -12.31 -9.67
C LEU A 43 12.83 -10.85 -9.15
N LEU A 44 11.70 -10.17 -9.32
CA LEU A 44 11.52 -8.76 -8.95
C LEU A 44 10.44 -8.62 -7.87
N LEU A 45 10.59 -7.59 -7.03
CA LEU A 45 9.52 -7.12 -6.15
C LEU A 45 8.92 -5.85 -6.74
N LEU A 46 7.61 -5.85 -6.97
CA LEU A 46 6.86 -4.71 -7.50
C LEU A 46 6.15 -3.98 -6.38
N LEU A 47 6.36 -2.67 -6.25
CA LEU A 47 5.52 -1.81 -5.41
C LEU A 47 4.20 -1.55 -6.14
N SER A 48 3.18 -2.34 -5.80
CA SER A 48 1.89 -2.35 -6.49
C SER A 48 0.97 -1.21 -6.06
N ASP A 49 0.95 -0.87 -4.77
CA ASP A 49 0.15 0.23 -4.23
C ASP A 49 0.96 1.10 -3.26
N LEU A 50 0.72 2.42 -3.30
CA LEU A 50 1.22 3.38 -2.33
C LEU A 50 0.19 4.47 -2.11
N ALA A 51 -0.29 4.60 -0.86
CA ALA A 51 -1.27 5.60 -0.50
C ALA A 51 -0.95 6.23 0.86
N VAL A 52 -1.21 7.53 0.98
CA VAL A 52 -1.14 8.28 2.24
C VAL A 52 -2.42 9.11 2.34
N ASP A 53 -3.05 9.10 3.51
CA ASP A 53 -4.21 9.94 3.82
C ASP A 53 -3.86 11.40 3.49
N ARG A 54 -4.76 12.09 2.77
CA ARG A 54 -4.53 13.46 2.26
C ARG A 54 -4.13 14.43 3.36
N ALA A 55 -4.69 14.29 4.57
CA ALA A 55 -4.36 15.17 5.69
C ALA A 55 -2.91 14.99 6.19
N TYR A 56 -2.27 13.87 5.84
CA TYR A 56 -0.92 13.51 6.26
C TYR A 56 0.10 13.53 5.10
N GLN A 57 -0.33 13.86 3.89
CA GLN A 57 0.56 14.08 2.75
C GLN A 57 1.48 15.28 2.98
N GLY A 58 2.61 15.35 2.26
CA GLY A 58 3.62 16.40 2.43
C GLY A 58 4.60 16.19 3.60
N HIS A 59 4.35 15.21 4.49
CA HIS A 59 5.17 14.94 5.68
C HIS A 59 6.21 13.81 5.46
N GLY A 60 6.47 13.40 4.22
CA GLY A 60 7.46 12.36 3.91
C GLY A 60 7.02 10.90 4.19
N ILE A 61 5.78 10.66 4.64
CA ILE A 61 5.27 9.31 4.96
C ILE A 61 5.39 8.35 3.78
N GLY A 62 5.02 8.78 2.57
CA GLY A 62 5.12 7.95 1.37
C GLY A 62 6.55 7.50 1.06
N LYS A 63 7.52 8.40 1.24
CA LYS A 63 8.95 8.06 1.10
C LYS A 63 9.37 7.01 2.13
N ARG A 64 8.96 7.20 3.39
CA ARG A 64 9.27 6.25 4.46
C ARG A 64 8.65 4.87 4.21
N LEU A 65 7.40 4.81 3.72
CA LEU A 65 6.75 3.56 3.32
C LEU A 65 7.54 2.80 2.24
N ILE A 66 8.03 3.50 1.21
CA ILE A 66 8.88 2.91 0.17
C ILE A 66 10.17 2.36 0.78
N GLU A 67 10.82 3.14 1.65
CA GLU A 67 12.06 2.73 2.31
C GLU A 67 11.87 1.49 3.20
N GLU A 68 10.81 1.44 4.00
CA GLU A 68 10.49 0.26 4.83
C GLU A 68 10.16 -0.95 3.93
N THR A 69 9.41 -0.74 2.85
CA THR A 69 9.10 -1.81 1.88
C THR A 69 10.39 -2.42 1.33
N ARG A 70 11.37 -1.58 0.94
CA ARG A 70 12.68 -2.05 0.48
C ARG A 70 13.47 -2.78 1.58
N ARG A 71 13.43 -2.28 2.82
CA ARG A 71 14.10 -2.94 3.95
C ARG A 71 13.57 -4.35 4.22
N HIS A 72 12.28 -4.58 3.99
CA HIS A 72 11.63 -5.86 4.23
C HIS A 72 11.51 -6.74 2.97
N ALA A 73 12.00 -6.28 1.82
CA ALA A 73 11.90 -6.98 0.53
C ALA A 73 12.77 -8.26 0.41
N GLY A 74 13.70 -8.44 1.35
CA GLY A 74 14.78 -9.42 1.28
C GLY A 74 16.07 -8.79 0.78
#